data_AF-A0A380TBQ8-F1
#
_entry.id   AF-A0A380TBQ8-F1
#
_cell.length_a   1.000
_cell.length_b   1.000
_cell.length_c   1.000
_cell.angle_alpha   90.00
_cell.angle_beta   90.00
_cell.angle_gamma   90.00
#
_symmetry.space_group_name_H-M   'P 1'
#
loop_
_entity.id
_entity.type
_entity.pdbx_description
1 polymer ?
#
loop_
_entity_poly.entity_id
_entity_poly.type
_entity_poly.pdbx_seq_one_letter_code
_entity_poly.pdbx_strand_id
1 'polypeptide(L)'
;MAREPVVLIIGLAGQAPSRRLRLSSNVEPMTNLVECPIHGKQQETFVCCHLVAALRTGKRVGFFWSGQTRGDAWCSECEQSRISFGGESGDWNEQSEAVAKIQVLCGACYDRVREQHGL
;
A
#
# COMPACT_ATOMS: atom_id res chain seq x y z
N MET A 1 14.78 -77.53 -16.39
CA MET A 1 14.79 -76.50 -15.33
C MET A 1 14.94 -75.16 -16.04
N ALA A 2 14.04 -74.22 -15.73
CA ALA A 2 13.78 -72.95 -16.41
C ALA A 2 15.06 -72.10 -16.70
N ARG A 3 15.10 -71.12 -17.61
CA ARG A 3 14.19 -69.97 -17.82
C ARG A 3 14.46 -69.30 -19.19
N GLU A 4 13.55 -68.39 -19.55
CA GLU A 4 13.57 -67.25 -20.52
C GLU A 4 13.59 -67.54 -22.04
N PRO A 5 12.98 -66.69 -22.92
CA PRO A 5 12.68 -65.27 -22.74
C PRO A 5 11.30 -64.71 -23.17
N VAL A 6 11.10 -63.49 -22.69
CA VAL A 6 10.30 -62.34 -23.16
C VAL A 6 9.76 -62.41 -24.60
N VAL A 7 8.45 -62.18 -24.77
CA VAL A 7 7.86 -60.95 -25.36
C VAL A 7 6.35 -61.21 -25.53
N LEU A 8 5.46 -60.30 -25.14
CA LEU A 8 4.64 -59.45 -26.02
C LEU A 8 3.42 -59.06 -25.13
N ILE A 9 2.95 -57.83 -25.00
CA ILE A 9 2.05 -57.13 -25.94
C ILE A 9 1.83 -55.71 -25.36
N ILE A 10 2.17 -54.69 -26.15
CA ILE A 10 1.39 -53.50 -26.54
C ILE A 10 0.29 -52.96 -25.59
N GLY A 11 0.34 -51.65 -25.29
CA GLY A 11 -0.80 -50.91 -24.75
C GLY A 11 -0.53 -49.42 -24.50
N LEU A 12 -0.76 -48.60 -25.52
CA LEU A 12 -0.83 -47.13 -25.43
C LEU A 12 -2.16 -46.71 -24.79
N ALA A 13 -2.15 -45.81 -23.79
CA ALA A 13 -3.28 -44.92 -23.53
C ALA A 13 -2.93 -43.77 -22.56
N GLY A 14 -3.08 -42.53 -23.05
CA GLY A 14 -3.73 -41.44 -22.31
C GLY A 14 -2.92 -40.71 -21.24
N GLN A 15 -2.14 -39.71 -21.65
CA GLN A 15 -1.77 -38.60 -20.77
C GLN A 15 -3.04 -37.83 -20.40
N ALA A 16 -3.48 -37.95 -19.14
CA ALA A 16 -4.55 -37.13 -18.60
C ALA A 16 -4.08 -35.66 -18.57
N PRO A 17 -4.88 -34.68 -19.03
CA PRO A 17 -4.53 -33.29 -18.84
C PRO A 17 -4.64 -32.99 -17.34
N SER A 18 -3.51 -32.74 -16.69
CA SER A 18 -3.47 -32.08 -15.40
C SER A 18 -4.22 -30.76 -15.56
N ARG A 19 -5.48 -30.72 -15.10
CA ARG A 19 -6.27 -29.49 -14.97
C ARG A 19 -5.49 -28.61 -13.99
N ARG A 20 -4.60 -27.79 -14.54
CA ARG A 20 -3.89 -26.76 -13.82
C ARG A 20 -4.94 -25.77 -13.36
N LEU A 21 -5.41 -25.92 -12.12
CA LEU A 21 -6.23 -24.93 -11.47
C LEU A 21 -5.37 -23.66 -11.41
N ARG A 22 -5.60 -22.71 -12.33
CA ARG A 22 -5.07 -21.36 -12.18
C ARG A 22 -5.75 -20.81 -10.92
N LEU A 23 -5.06 -20.86 -9.79
CA LEU A 23 -5.26 -19.88 -8.74
C LEU A 23 -4.75 -18.55 -9.31
N SER A 24 -5.59 -17.86 -10.06
CA SER A 24 -5.43 -16.43 -10.30
C SER A 24 -5.88 -15.72 -9.03
N SER A 25 -5.04 -15.76 -8.00
CA SER A 25 -5.24 -14.98 -6.78
C SER A 25 -4.89 -13.52 -7.05
N ASN A 26 -5.68 -12.85 -7.88
CA ASN A 26 -5.55 -11.40 -8.07
C ASN A 26 -6.38 -10.72 -6.98
N VAL A 27 -5.80 -10.65 -5.77
CA VAL A 27 -6.40 -9.89 -4.66
C VAL A 27 -6.06 -8.42 -4.92
N GLU A 28 -6.91 -7.76 -5.71
CA GLU A 28 -6.87 -6.30 -5.81
C GLU A 28 -7.04 -5.74 -4.38
N PRO A 29 -6.11 -4.91 -3.86
CA PRO A 29 -6.22 -4.41 -2.51
C PRO A 29 -7.53 -3.62 -2.38
N MET A 30 -8.35 -3.97 -1.38
CA MET A 30 -9.57 -3.23 -1.03
C MET A 30 -9.16 -1.80 -0.64
N THR A 31 -9.22 -0.90 -1.59
CA THR A 31 -8.91 0.51 -1.42
C THR A 31 -10.21 1.27 -1.24
N ASN A 32 -10.37 1.90 -0.08
CA ASN A 32 -11.50 2.80 0.15
C ASN A 32 -11.45 3.99 -0.81
N LEU A 33 -12.61 4.56 -1.09
CA LEU A 33 -12.75 5.72 -1.96
C LEU A 33 -13.36 6.89 -1.18
N VAL A 34 -12.91 8.10 -1.50
CA VAL A 34 -13.46 9.36 -0.98
C VAL A 34 -13.91 10.25 -2.13
N GLU A 35 -15.02 10.97 -1.95
CA GLU A 35 -15.51 11.97 -2.90
C GLU A 35 -14.78 13.30 -2.69
N CYS A 36 -13.92 13.67 -3.63
CA CYS A 36 -13.26 14.97 -3.65
C CYS A 36 -14.06 15.97 -4.49
N PRO A 37 -14.34 17.18 -4.00
CA PRO A 37 -15.07 18.19 -4.77
C PRO A 37 -14.32 18.67 -6.03
N ILE A 38 -13.01 18.39 -6.14
CA ILE A 38 -12.16 18.81 -7.26
C ILE A 38 -11.85 17.65 -8.20
N HIS A 39 -11.65 16.43 -7.67
CA HIS A 39 -11.15 15.27 -8.43
C HIS A 39 -12.13 14.08 -8.50
N GLY A 40 -13.33 14.22 -7.94
CA GLY A 40 -14.34 13.16 -7.83
C GLY A 40 -13.90 12.01 -6.92
N LYS A 41 -14.45 10.80 -7.17
CA LYS A 41 -14.05 9.57 -6.47
C LYS A 41 -12.60 9.23 -6.72
N GLN A 42 -11.82 9.17 -5.66
CA GLN A 42 -10.42 8.74 -5.69
C GLN A 42 -10.12 7.85 -4.49
N GLN A 43 -8.97 7.17 -4.52
CA GLN A 43 -8.45 6.43 -3.38
C GLN A 43 -8.40 7.32 -2.12
N GLU A 44 -8.88 6.80 -1.00
CA GLU A 44 -8.74 7.40 0.32
C GLU A 44 -7.29 7.29 0.80
N THR A 45 -6.75 8.39 1.33
CA THR A 45 -5.39 8.46 1.87
C THR A 45 -5.41 9.25 3.18
N PHE A 46 -4.48 8.96 4.09
CA PHE A 46 -4.42 9.60 5.40
C PHE A 46 -3.14 10.43 5.52
N VAL A 47 -3.29 11.69 5.92
CA VAL A 47 -2.15 12.61 6.06
C VAL A 47 -2.28 13.46 7.32
N CYS A 48 -1.18 13.98 7.87
CA CYS A 48 -1.28 14.98 8.94
C CYS A 48 -1.91 16.30 8.45
N CYS A 49 -2.56 17.06 9.35
CA CYS A 49 -3.20 18.33 9.01
C CYS A 49 -2.22 19.38 8.43
N HIS A 50 -0.92 19.25 8.74
CA HIS A 50 0.13 20.12 8.21
C HIS A 50 0.36 19.94 6.70
N LEU A 51 0.23 18.72 6.17
CA LEU A 51 0.31 18.47 4.73
C LEU A 51 -0.91 19.05 3.99
N VAL A 52 -2.09 18.98 4.61
CA VAL A 52 -3.30 19.66 4.07
C VAL A 52 -3.10 21.18 4.05
N ALA A 53 -2.52 21.76 5.09
CA ALA A 53 -2.17 23.18 5.12
C ALA A 53 -1.09 23.54 4.07
N ALA A 54 -0.13 22.64 3.84
CA ALA A 54 0.91 22.81 2.81
C ALA A 54 0.32 22.94 1.40
N LEU A 55 -0.74 22.17 1.06
CA LEU A 55 -1.45 22.30 -0.22
C LEU A 55 -2.04 23.69 -0.46
N ARG A 56 -2.48 24.36 0.61
CA ARG A 56 -3.09 25.70 0.54
C ARG A 56 -2.04 26.80 0.50
N THR A 57 -0.95 26.62 1.23
CA THR A 57 0.09 27.65 1.44
C THR A 57 1.25 27.54 0.45
N GLY A 58 1.43 26.39 -0.19
CA GLY A 58 2.60 26.09 -1.02
C GLY A 58 3.90 25.86 -0.23
N LYS A 59 3.86 25.92 1.11
CA LYS A 59 5.05 25.72 1.96
C LYS A 59 5.49 24.25 1.92
N ARG A 60 6.79 24.01 1.78
CA ARG A 60 7.37 22.67 1.97
C ARG A 60 7.65 22.44 3.45
N VAL A 61 7.10 21.37 4.01
CA VAL A 61 7.17 21.04 5.45
C VAL A 61 7.85 19.70 5.72
N GLY A 62 8.45 19.10 4.68
CA GLY A 62 8.93 17.72 4.68
C GLY A 62 7.80 16.73 4.40
N PHE A 63 8.16 15.54 3.91
CA PHE A 63 7.21 14.50 3.52
C PHE A 63 7.81 13.13 3.83
N PHE A 64 7.18 12.43 4.77
CA PHE A 64 7.44 11.05 5.16
C PHE A 64 6.18 10.24 4.85
N TRP A 65 6.32 8.97 4.49
CA TRP A 65 5.18 8.10 4.26
C TRP A 65 5.49 6.65 4.64
N SER A 66 4.45 5.92 5.03
CA SER A 66 4.52 4.48 5.28
C SER A 66 4.21 3.69 4.00
N GLY A 67 4.67 2.44 3.93
CA GLY A 67 4.27 1.52 2.87
C GLY A 67 4.70 1.92 1.45
N GLN A 68 3.82 1.68 0.48
CA GLN A 68 4.11 1.84 -0.96
C GLN A 68 3.58 3.19 -1.50
N THR A 69 2.80 3.17 -2.58
CA THR A 69 2.55 4.34 -3.45
C THR A 69 1.88 5.54 -2.76
N ARG A 70 0.87 5.28 -1.92
CA ARG A 70 0.10 6.31 -1.18
C ARG A 70 -0.24 5.83 0.24
N GLY A 71 0.76 5.46 1.02
CA GLY A 71 0.54 5.16 2.44
C GLY A 71 0.39 6.42 3.28
N ASP A 72 0.17 6.23 4.58
CA ASP A 72 -0.06 7.32 5.52
C ASP A 72 1.14 8.25 5.49
N ALA A 73 0.89 9.56 5.33
CA ALA A 73 1.96 10.54 5.15
C ALA A 73 1.95 11.64 6.21
N TRP A 74 3.13 12.12 6.57
CA TRP A 74 3.30 13.13 7.59
C TRP A 74 4.49 14.04 7.31
N CYS A 75 4.51 15.21 7.95
CA CYS A 75 5.57 16.21 7.77
C CYS A 75 6.73 16.01 8.77
N SER A 76 7.81 16.79 8.62
CA SER A 76 8.97 16.73 9.53
C SER A 76 8.63 17.03 10.99
N GLU A 77 7.67 17.93 11.24
CA GLU A 77 7.23 18.23 12.61
C GLU A 77 6.54 17.02 13.25
N CYS A 78 5.69 16.35 12.49
CA CYS A 78 5.02 15.14 12.95
C CYS A 78 6.00 13.98 13.14
N GLU A 79 7.04 13.87 12.30
CA GLU A 79 8.10 12.88 12.49
C GLU A 79 8.88 13.13 13.78
N GLN A 80 9.21 14.39 14.06
CA GLN A 80 9.86 14.76 15.30
C GLN A 80 8.98 14.48 16.52
N SER A 81 7.68 14.76 16.40
CA SER A 81 6.69 14.47 17.43
C SER A 81 6.57 12.96 17.70
N ARG A 82 6.53 12.14 16.64
CA ARG A 82 6.52 10.67 16.72
C ARG A 82 7.72 10.14 17.50
N ILE A 83 8.93 10.59 17.14
CA ILE A 83 10.16 10.19 17.83
C ILE A 83 10.16 10.67 19.29
N SER A 84 9.76 11.91 19.54
CA SER A 84 9.85 12.54 20.88
C SER A 84 8.84 11.93 21.86
N PHE A 85 7.61 11.67 21.42
CA PHE A 85 6.58 11.08 22.28
C PHE A 85 6.61 9.55 22.31
N GLY A 86 7.11 8.90 21.25
CA GLY A 86 7.21 7.44 21.16
C GLY A 86 8.30 6.81 22.05
N GLY A 87 9.16 7.62 22.68
CA GLY A 87 10.24 7.13 23.54
C GLY A 87 11.18 6.18 22.79
N GLU A 88 11.54 5.05 23.41
CA GLU A 88 12.44 4.06 22.79
C GLU A 88 11.85 3.38 21.56
N SER A 89 10.53 3.27 21.46
CA SER A 89 9.87 2.69 20.27
C SER A 89 9.90 3.64 19.08
N GLY A 90 9.88 4.95 19.35
CA GLY A 90 9.62 5.97 18.33
C GLY A 90 8.28 5.78 17.62
N ASP A 91 7.32 5.05 18.18
CA ASP A 91 6.03 4.78 17.54
C ASP A 91 5.00 5.90 17.78
N TRP A 92 3.92 5.85 16.99
CA TRP A 92 2.76 6.70 17.17
C TRP A 92 2.01 6.37 18.47
N ASN A 93 1.50 7.42 19.09
CA ASN A 93 0.70 7.35 20.30
C ASN A 93 -0.26 8.53 20.37
N GLU A 94 -1.13 8.56 21.38
CA GLU A 94 -2.15 9.60 21.52
C GLU A 94 -1.58 11.03 21.48
N GLN A 95 -0.39 11.27 22.04
CA GLN A 95 0.24 12.59 22.05
C GLN A 95 0.70 13.02 20.65
N SER A 96 1.38 12.13 19.92
CA SER A 96 1.85 12.42 18.55
C SER A 96 0.70 12.49 17.55
N GLU A 97 -0.33 11.66 17.72
CA GLU A 97 -1.56 11.71 16.92
C GLU A 97 -2.35 13.00 17.16
N ALA A 98 -2.39 13.51 18.40
CA ALA A 98 -3.02 14.78 18.72
C ALA A 98 -2.32 15.98 18.06
N VAL A 99 -1.00 15.88 17.78
CA VAL A 99 -0.26 16.85 16.97
C VAL A 99 -0.57 16.67 15.48
N ALA A 100 -0.52 15.43 14.98
CA ALA A 100 -0.69 15.15 13.57
C ALA A 100 -2.11 15.48 13.07
N LYS A 101 -3.14 15.25 13.90
CA LYS A 101 -4.57 15.46 13.59
C LYS A 101 -4.90 14.94 12.19
N ILE A 102 -4.77 13.63 12.03
CA ILE A 102 -4.88 12.95 10.74
C ILE A 102 -6.14 13.38 9.98
N GLN A 103 -5.97 13.67 8.69
CA GLN A 103 -6.98 14.12 7.74
C GLN A 103 -7.02 13.16 6.55
N VAL A 104 -8.18 13.09 5.90
CA VAL A 104 -8.34 12.35 4.65
C VAL A 104 -8.02 13.26 3.47
N LEU A 105 -7.20 12.77 2.55
CA LEU A 105 -7.07 13.31 1.20
C LEU A 105 -7.50 12.28 0.17
N CYS A 106 -7.97 12.78 -0.96
CA CYS A 106 -8.15 11.97 -2.15
C CYS A 106 -6.78 11.71 -2.82
N GLY A 107 -6.65 10.60 -3.54
CA GLY A 107 -5.37 10.19 -4.15
C GLY A 107 -4.71 11.27 -5.04
N ALA A 108 -5.49 12.05 -5.78
CA ALA A 108 -4.95 13.16 -6.58
C ALA A 108 -4.43 14.33 -5.73
N CYS A 109 -5.09 14.64 -4.59
CA CYS A 109 -4.59 15.65 -3.65
C CYS A 109 -3.32 15.16 -2.94
N TYR A 110 -3.23 13.87 -2.65
CA TYR A 110 -2.04 13.24 -2.10
C TYR A 110 -0.84 13.39 -3.07
N ASP A 111 -1.02 13.04 -4.33
CA ASP A 111 0.04 13.13 -5.34
C ASP A 111 0.50 14.59 -5.53
N ARG A 112 -0.44 15.55 -5.50
CA ARG A 112 -0.11 16.98 -5.58
C ARG A 112 0.75 17.43 -4.41
N VAL A 113 0.43 17.04 -3.17
CA VAL A 113 1.26 17.45 -2.02
C VAL A 113 2.61 16.76 -2.07
N ARG A 114 2.67 15.51 -2.55
CA ARG A 114 3.92 14.77 -2.75
C ARG A 114 4.81 15.45 -3.80
N GLU A 115 4.27 15.82 -4.96
CA GLU A 115 4.97 16.54 -6.02
C GLU A 115 5.46 17.92 -5.55
N GLN A 116 4.66 18.63 -4.74
CA GLN A 116 5.08 19.90 -4.12
C GLN A 116 6.37 19.74 -3.30
N HIS A 117 6.60 18.55 -2.73
CA HIS A 117 7.81 18.20 -1.97
C HIS A 117 8.91 17.54 -2.82
N GLY A 118 8.71 17.40 -4.14
CA GLY A 118 9.71 16.91 -5.09
C GLY A 118 9.83 15.39 -5.16
N LEU A 119 8.74 14.66 -4.89
CA LEU A 119 8.68 13.19 -4.78
C LEU A 119 7.70 12.55 -5.77
#